data_AF-A0A3D5SLC7-F1
#
_entry.id   AF-A0A3D5SLC7-F1
#
_cell.length_a   1.000
_cell.length_b   1.000
_cell.length_c   1.000
_cell.angle_alpha   90.00
_cell.angle_beta   90.00
_cell.angle_gamma   90.00
#
_symmetry.space_group_name_H-M   'P 1'
#
loop_
_entity.id
_entity.type
_entity.pdbx_description
1 polymer ?
#
loop_
_entity_poly.entity_id
_entity_poly.type
_entity_poly.pdbx_seq_one_letter_code
_entity_poly.pdbx_strand_id
1 'polypeptide(L)'
;MKVVVSESLCDGYGKCERVAPDLFKLDEDGFAHVSVEDDLSPEQFERAKAAVNLCPVSAISLVVNPTDLVEGGIPKDVEAVPQATATTSELTTPFERHVFVCTSGEYCPMLDGNSIEIHKAFKEQSARAGLKGRVRVNKSGCLDQCGHGPTLVVYPEGVWYSHLTLEDVPEIVEEHLKGGLPVERLRYHAPKAGGNKLERNADNRRIAGQVDGCRSDWPLIPYDDPHAGKPTEGE
;
A
#
# COMPACT_ATOMS: atom_id res chain seq x y z
N MET A 1 21.85 23.19 3.22
CA MET A 1 20.70 22.60 2.50
C MET A 1 20.55 21.19 3.03
N LYS A 2 19.36 20.80 3.46
CA LYS A 2 19.12 19.45 4.02
C LYS A 2 18.28 18.62 3.07
N VAL A 3 18.34 17.30 3.24
CA VAL A 3 17.42 16.36 2.61
C VAL A 3 16.69 15.61 3.72
N VAL A 4 15.41 15.32 3.50
CA VAL A 4 14.57 14.59 4.44
C VAL A 4 13.84 13.46 3.72
N VAL A 5 13.57 12.38 4.45
CA VAL A 5 12.71 11.29 4.00
C VAL A 5 11.47 11.25 4.89
N SER A 6 10.30 11.28 4.27
CA SER A 6 9.02 11.05 4.94
C SER A 6 8.80 9.54 5.08
N GLU A 7 8.95 9.02 6.29
CA GLU A 7 8.74 7.61 6.61
C GLU A 7 7.32 7.14 6.25
N SER A 8 6.32 8.00 6.46
CA SER A 8 4.92 7.67 6.16
C SER A 8 4.67 7.49 4.66
N LEU A 9 5.40 8.21 3.81
CA LEU A 9 5.29 8.09 2.35
C LEU A 9 6.26 7.07 1.75
N CYS A 10 7.38 6.79 2.42
CA CYS A 10 8.40 5.90 1.91
C CYS A 10 7.85 4.47 1.78
N ASP A 11 8.06 3.88 0.61
CA ASP A 11 7.65 2.51 0.31
C ASP A 11 8.83 1.58 0.05
N GLY A 12 10.07 2.08 0.12
CA GLY A 12 11.25 1.24 0.03
C GLY A 12 11.64 0.78 -1.38
N TYR A 13 11.39 1.62 -2.39
CA TYR A 13 11.80 1.32 -3.78
C TYR A 13 13.34 1.27 -3.98
N GLY A 14 14.13 1.77 -3.03
CA GLY A 14 15.60 1.70 -3.04
C GLY A 14 16.31 2.50 -4.12
N LYS A 15 15.59 3.30 -4.91
CA LYS A 15 16.20 4.15 -5.96
C LYS A 15 17.11 5.25 -5.38
N CYS A 16 16.78 5.74 -4.19
CA CYS A 16 17.56 6.76 -3.48
C CYS A 16 18.94 6.27 -3.05
N GLU A 17 19.02 5.12 -2.37
CA GLU A 17 20.30 4.49 -2.00
C GLU A 17 21.13 4.14 -3.24
N ARG A 18 20.49 3.72 -4.34
CA ARG A 18 21.22 3.42 -5.59
C ARG A 18 21.89 4.64 -6.22
N VAL A 19 21.22 5.79 -6.23
CA VAL A 19 21.72 7.01 -6.89
C VAL A 19 22.60 7.85 -5.98
N ALA A 20 22.40 7.77 -4.66
CA ALA A 20 23.13 8.51 -3.65
C ALA A 20 23.39 7.64 -2.40
N PRO A 21 24.25 6.61 -2.50
CA PRO A 21 24.50 5.63 -1.43
C PRO A 21 25.22 6.23 -0.22
N ASP A 22 25.79 7.42 -0.35
CA ASP A 22 26.38 8.20 0.74
C ASP A 22 25.34 9.00 1.53
N LEU A 23 24.17 9.25 0.95
CA LEU A 23 23.11 10.08 1.54
C LEU A 23 21.93 9.27 2.08
N PHE A 24 21.63 8.13 1.47
CA PHE A 24 20.51 7.29 1.87
C PHE A 24 20.94 5.85 2.11
N LYS A 25 20.36 5.27 3.14
CA LYS A 25 20.46 3.84 3.44
C LYS A 25 19.06 3.28 3.64
N LEU A 26 18.87 2.05 3.19
CA LEU A 26 17.68 1.29 3.54
C LEU A 26 17.91 0.55 4.86
N ASP A 27 16.92 0.56 5.73
CA ASP A 27 16.92 -0.27 6.94
C ASP A 27 16.60 -1.75 6.61
N GLU A 28 16.51 -2.57 7.66
CA GLU A 28 16.21 -4.01 7.54
C GLU A 28 14.83 -4.27 6.90
N ASP A 29 13.90 -3.34 7.05
CA ASP A 29 12.55 -3.36 6.49
C ASP A 29 12.47 -2.71 5.10
N GLY A 30 13.62 -2.25 4.59
CA GLY A 30 13.75 -1.62 3.29
C GLY A 30 13.22 -0.19 3.22
N PHE A 31 12.96 0.49 4.34
CA PHE A 31 12.63 1.92 4.35
C PHE A 31 13.89 2.77 4.34
N ALA A 32 13.85 3.87 3.58
CA ALA A 32 14.99 4.76 3.45
C ALA A 32 15.11 5.71 4.64
N HIS A 33 16.32 5.93 5.12
CA HIS A 33 16.70 6.99 6.06
C HIS A 33 17.86 7.82 5.49
N VAL A 34 17.99 9.06 5.96
CA VAL A 34 19.10 9.96 5.59
C VAL A 34 20.30 9.62 6.48
N SER A 35 21.46 9.44 5.86
CA SER A 35 22.70 9.00 6.54
C SER A 35 23.66 10.14 6.90
N VAL A 36 23.27 11.39 6.64
CA VAL A 36 24.05 12.59 6.93
C VAL A 36 23.24 13.53 7.83
N GLU A 37 23.90 14.09 8.85
CA GLU A 37 23.27 15.03 9.80
C GLU A 37 23.52 16.49 9.42
N ASP A 38 24.63 16.74 8.71
CA ASP A 38 25.10 18.06 8.30
C ASP A 38 24.46 18.56 6.99
N ASP A 39 24.71 19.83 6.67
CA ASP A 39 24.32 20.41 5.40
C ASP A 39 25.01 19.73 4.21
N LEU A 40 24.25 19.51 3.14
CA LEU A 40 24.75 18.92 1.91
C LEU A 40 25.73 19.85 1.20
N SER A 41 26.86 19.28 0.76
CA SER A 41 27.73 19.92 -0.23
C SER A 41 27.00 20.10 -1.59
N PRO A 42 27.48 20.97 -2.49
CA PRO A 42 26.85 21.15 -3.81
C PRO A 42 26.74 19.85 -4.62
N GLU A 43 27.73 18.96 -4.52
CA GLU A 43 27.72 17.68 -5.21
C GLU A 43 26.70 16.70 -4.62
N GLN A 44 26.61 16.66 -3.28
CA GLN A 44 25.58 15.89 -2.58
C GLN A 44 24.17 16.44 -2.87
N PHE A 45 24.03 17.76 -3.02
CA PHE A 45 22.76 18.39 -3.33
C PHE A 45 22.22 17.95 -4.70
N GLU A 46 23.07 17.91 -5.74
CA GLU A 46 22.66 17.42 -7.06
C GLU A 46 22.27 15.93 -7.04
N ARG A 47 23.01 15.10 -6.28
CA ARG A 47 22.63 13.69 -6.07
C ARG A 47 21.32 13.54 -5.30
N ALA A 48 21.11 14.34 -4.27
CA ALA A 48 19.87 14.36 -3.51
C ALA A 48 18.67 14.80 -4.39
N LYS A 49 18.87 15.78 -5.27
CA LYS A 49 17.87 16.21 -6.27
C LYS A 49 17.53 15.08 -7.25
N ALA A 50 18.53 14.31 -7.69
CA ALA A 50 18.29 13.12 -8.50
C ALA A 50 17.48 12.06 -7.73
N ALA A 51 17.77 11.84 -6.44
CA ALA A 51 17.00 10.93 -5.59
C ALA A 51 15.54 11.37 -5.41
N VAL A 52 15.28 12.68 -5.24
CA VAL A 52 13.92 13.26 -5.22
C VAL A 52 13.16 12.89 -6.48
N ASN A 53 13.73 13.16 -7.65
CA ASN A 53 13.08 12.90 -8.94
C ASN A 53 12.83 11.40 -9.21
N LEU A 54 13.66 10.52 -8.66
CA LEU A 54 13.52 9.08 -8.84
C LEU A 54 12.56 8.42 -7.85
N CYS A 55 12.15 9.11 -6.79
CA CYS A 55 11.27 8.56 -5.76
C CYS A 55 9.82 8.45 -6.30
N PRO A 56 9.29 7.23 -6.55
CA PRO A 56 7.96 7.09 -7.18
C PRO A 56 6.80 7.57 -6.30
N VAL A 57 7.05 7.71 -5.00
CA VAL A 57 6.05 8.06 -3.96
C VAL A 57 6.32 9.44 -3.37
N SER A 58 7.24 10.21 -3.95
CA SER A 58 7.59 11.57 -3.51
C SER A 58 7.92 11.66 -2.00
N ALA A 59 8.53 10.62 -1.45
CA ALA A 59 8.88 10.56 -0.04
C ALA A 59 10.13 11.36 0.34
N ILE A 60 10.85 11.94 -0.63
CA ILE A 60 12.12 12.62 -0.41
C ILE A 60 11.95 14.10 -0.75
N SER A 61 12.40 14.99 0.14
CA SER A 61 12.31 16.44 -0.04
C SER A 61 13.64 17.12 0.28
N LEU A 62 13.94 18.20 -0.46
CA LEU A 62 15.06 19.09 -0.16
C LEU A 62 14.55 20.28 0.65
N VAL A 63 15.23 20.55 1.77
CA VAL A 63 14.96 21.71 2.63
C VAL A 63 16.07 22.73 2.41
N VAL A 64 15.73 23.81 1.71
CA VAL A 64 16.53 25.03 1.60
C VAL A 64 15.84 26.10 2.47
N ASN A 65 16.60 26.90 3.23
CA ASN A 65 16.01 27.92 4.12
C ASN A 65 15.08 28.90 3.37
N PRO A 66 14.11 29.54 4.07
CA PRO A 66 12.75 29.67 3.56
C PRO A 66 12.49 31.02 2.87
N THR A 67 12.49 31.02 1.54
CA THR A 67 11.63 31.91 0.73
C THR A 67 11.21 31.30 -0.60
N ASP A 68 11.77 30.18 -1.04
CA ASP A 68 11.40 29.57 -2.31
C ASP A 68 10.71 28.23 -2.09
N LEU A 69 9.40 28.29 -1.86
CA LEU A 69 8.52 27.19 -2.23
C LEU A 69 8.53 27.11 -3.76
N VAL A 70 9.41 26.30 -4.33
CA VAL A 70 9.25 25.91 -5.73
C VAL A 70 8.10 24.90 -5.76
N GLU A 71 6.90 25.38 -6.08
CA GLU A 71 5.78 24.53 -6.45
C GLU A 71 6.18 23.72 -7.69
N GLY A 72 6.57 22.47 -7.47
CA GLY A 72 6.69 21.47 -8.51
C GLY A 72 5.30 21.10 -9.01
N GLY A 73 4.72 21.93 -9.87
CA GLY A 73 3.52 21.59 -10.63
C GLY A 73 3.81 20.41 -11.56
N ILE A 74 2.96 19.39 -11.51
CA ILE A 74 2.90 18.33 -12.52
C ILE A 74 2.69 19.02 -13.89
N PRO A 75 3.54 18.78 -14.91
CA PRO A 75 3.32 19.32 -16.25
C PRO A 75 1.89 18.99 -16.71
N LYS A 76 1.13 20.01 -17.11
CA LYS A 76 -0.30 19.86 -17.49
C LYS A 76 -0.50 19.16 -18.84
N ASP A 77 0.60 18.85 -19.54
CA ASP A 77 0.62 18.28 -20.88
C ASP A 77 1.33 16.92 -20.90
N VAL A 78 1.02 16.03 -19.96
CA VAL A 78 1.40 14.62 -20.11
C VAL A 78 0.44 14.02 -21.14
N GLU A 79 0.86 14.02 -22.41
CA GLU A 79 0.18 13.26 -23.44
C GLU A 79 0.04 11.81 -22.98
N ALA A 80 -1.17 11.27 -23.09
CA ALA A 80 -1.46 9.90 -22.70
C ALA A 80 -0.47 8.96 -23.39
N VAL A 81 0.26 8.17 -22.59
CA VAL A 81 1.12 7.11 -23.10
C VAL A 81 0.22 6.22 -23.98
N PRO A 82 0.51 6.07 -25.28
CA PRO A 82 -0.29 5.22 -26.13
C PRO A 82 -0.28 3.81 -25.54
N GLN A 83 -1.48 3.26 -25.33
CA GLN A 83 -1.64 1.91 -24.80
C GLN A 83 -0.86 0.95 -25.69
N ALA A 84 0.24 0.44 -25.15
CA ALA A 84 0.98 -0.62 -25.81
C ALA A 84 0.06 -1.84 -25.91
N THR A 85 -0.28 -2.22 -27.13
CA THR A 85 -0.92 -3.48 -27.44
C THR A 85 0.09 -4.60 -27.16
N ALA A 86 0.07 -5.09 -25.92
CA ALA A 86 0.94 -6.16 -25.50
C ALA A 86 0.60 -7.44 -26.29
N THR A 87 1.44 -7.75 -27.27
CA THR A 87 1.64 -9.13 -27.71
C THR A 87 2.28 -9.88 -26.55
N THR A 88 1.82 -11.10 -26.30
CA THR A 88 2.26 -12.00 -25.22
C THR A 88 3.73 -12.42 -25.43
N SER A 89 4.63 -11.48 -25.19
CA SER A 89 6.04 -11.72 -24.89
C SER A 89 6.13 -11.84 -23.38
N GLU A 90 6.75 -12.92 -22.88
CA GLU A 90 6.95 -13.18 -21.45
C GLU A 90 7.45 -11.91 -20.76
N LEU A 91 6.55 -11.27 -20.00
CA LEU A 91 6.86 -10.08 -19.22
C LEU A 91 7.83 -10.54 -18.12
N THR A 92 9.11 -10.22 -18.27
CA THR A 92 10.10 -10.37 -17.19
C THR A 92 9.77 -9.34 -16.12
N THR A 93 8.84 -9.66 -15.22
CA THR A 93 8.51 -8.80 -14.08
C THR A 93 9.63 -8.92 -13.03
N PRO A 94 10.09 -7.81 -12.44
CA PRO A 94 11.14 -7.86 -11.41
C PRO A 94 10.71 -8.58 -10.13
N PHE A 95 9.42 -8.86 -9.97
CA PHE A 95 8.84 -9.57 -8.84
C PHE A 95 7.87 -10.64 -9.35
N GLU A 96 7.83 -11.77 -8.67
CA GLU A 96 6.86 -12.85 -8.88
C GLU A 96 5.46 -12.41 -8.45
N ARG A 97 5.35 -11.63 -7.38
CA ARG A 97 4.08 -11.09 -6.88
C ARG A 97 4.16 -9.65 -6.43
N HIS A 98 3.07 -8.93 -6.66
CA HIS A 98 2.83 -7.60 -6.12
C HIS A 98 1.65 -7.64 -5.16
N VAL A 99 1.90 -7.25 -3.91
CA VAL A 99 0.87 -7.08 -2.88
C VAL A 99 0.58 -5.59 -2.76
N PHE A 100 -0.68 -5.19 -2.91
CA PHE A 100 -1.13 -3.82 -2.71
C PHE A 100 -2.06 -3.78 -1.50
N VAL A 101 -1.60 -3.16 -0.42
CA VAL A 101 -2.39 -2.96 0.80
C VAL A 101 -3.01 -1.58 0.76
N CYS A 102 -4.33 -1.49 0.92
CA CYS A 102 -5.05 -0.21 0.94
C CYS A 102 -4.70 0.58 2.20
N THR A 103 -3.92 1.65 2.06
CA THR A 103 -3.47 2.51 3.18
C THR A 103 -4.02 3.92 3.09
N SER A 104 -5.14 4.11 2.38
CA SER A 104 -5.69 5.43 2.03
C SER A 104 -7.08 5.64 2.60
N GLY A 105 -7.44 6.91 2.80
CA GLY A 105 -8.72 7.33 3.39
C GLY A 105 -8.81 7.06 4.88
N GLU A 106 -10.01 7.12 5.43
CA GLU A 106 -10.25 6.95 6.88
C GLU A 106 -10.72 5.53 7.23
N TYR A 107 -10.98 4.68 6.24
CA TYR A 107 -11.56 3.36 6.46
C TYR A 107 -10.52 2.28 6.77
N CYS A 108 -9.81 1.76 5.75
CA CYS A 108 -8.81 0.71 5.95
C CYS A 108 -7.72 1.04 7.00
N PRO A 109 -7.21 2.29 7.10
CA PRO A 109 -6.19 2.60 8.10
C PRO A 109 -6.74 3.01 9.48
N MET A 110 -8.05 3.27 9.64
CA MET A 110 -8.62 3.70 10.92
C MET A 110 -9.93 3.02 11.33
N LEU A 111 -11.02 3.19 10.56
CA LEU A 111 -12.36 2.75 10.99
C LEU A 111 -12.59 1.24 10.84
N ASP A 112 -12.06 0.64 9.78
CA ASP A 112 -12.25 -0.78 9.49
C ASP A 112 -11.08 -1.63 9.99
N GLY A 113 -9.99 -1.01 10.46
CA GLY A 113 -8.81 -1.70 10.98
C GLY A 113 -7.56 -0.83 10.90
N ASN A 114 -6.38 -1.43 11.04
CA ASN A 114 -5.10 -0.74 10.98
C ASN A 114 -4.26 -1.23 9.79
N SER A 115 -4.65 -0.83 8.58
CA SER A 115 -3.97 -1.26 7.36
C SER A 115 -2.51 -0.78 7.24
N ILE A 116 -2.12 0.28 7.95
CA ILE A 116 -0.74 0.76 8.02
C ILE A 116 0.14 -0.29 8.71
N GLU A 117 -0.30 -0.78 9.86
CA GLU A 117 0.42 -1.80 10.62
C GLU A 117 0.40 -3.15 9.89
N ILE A 118 -0.72 -3.50 9.25
CA ILE A 118 -0.80 -4.71 8.40
C ILE A 118 0.19 -4.64 7.24
N HIS A 119 0.29 -3.50 6.54
CA HIS A 119 1.28 -3.32 5.48
C HIS A 119 2.71 -3.49 6.00
N LYS A 120 3.03 -2.93 7.17
CA LYS A 120 4.33 -3.09 7.81
C LYS A 120 4.60 -4.55 8.16
N ALA A 121 3.65 -5.23 8.79
CA ALA A 121 3.72 -6.65 9.11
C ALA A 121 3.94 -7.51 7.86
N PHE A 122 3.28 -7.21 6.74
CA PHE A 122 3.52 -7.92 5.47
C PHE A 122 4.95 -7.75 4.96
N LYS A 123 5.54 -6.55 5.06
CA LYS A 123 6.95 -6.31 4.68
C LYS A 123 7.90 -7.12 5.56
N GLU A 124 7.75 -7.03 6.87
CA GLU A 124 8.58 -7.76 7.84
C GLU A 124 8.47 -9.27 7.66
N GLN A 125 7.24 -9.78 7.57
CA GLN A 125 6.99 -11.21 7.46
C GLN A 125 7.46 -11.76 6.11
N SER A 126 7.28 -11.02 5.00
CA SER A 126 7.84 -11.40 3.69
C SER A 126 9.36 -11.43 3.71
N ALA A 127 10.01 -10.50 4.42
CA ALA A 127 11.45 -10.51 4.63
C ALA A 127 11.91 -11.75 5.41
N ARG A 128 11.26 -12.06 6.53
CA ARG A 128 11.54 -13.26 7.37
C ARG A 128 11.32 -14.56 6.58
N ALA A 129 10.33 -14.60 5.69
CA ALA A 129 10.03 -15.74 4.84
C ALA A 129 11.01 -15.91 3.65
N GLY A 130 12.01 -15.03 3.50
CA GLY A 130 12.99 -15.09 2.40
C GLY A 130 12.46 -14.65 1.04
N LEU A 131 11.41 -13.81 1.03
CA LEU A 131 10.74 -13.34 -0.20
C LEU A 131 11.30 -12.01 -0.72
N LYS A 132 12.35 -11.45 -0.11
CA LYS A 132 13.00 -10.23 -0.62
C LYS A 132 13.46 -10.42 -2.07
N GLY A 133 13.12 -9.47 -2.93
CA GLY A 133 13.42 -9.52 -4.36
C GLY A 133 12.49 -10.42 -5.19
N ARG A 134 11.59 -11.19 -4.55
CA ARG A 134 10.59 -12.03 -5.23
C ARG A 134 9.18 -11.48 -5.05
N VAL A 135 8.84 -11.00 -3.86
CA VAL A 135 7.55 -10.41 -3.54
C VAL A 135 7.72 -8.96 -3.17
N ARG A 136 6.90 -8.10 -3.77
CA ARG A 136 6.87 -6.67 -3.49
C ARG A 136 5.56 -6.30 -2.80
N VAL A 137 5.66 -5.89 -1.53
CA VAL A 137 4.55 -5.30 -0.77
C VAL A 137 4.58 -3.79 -0.95
N ASN A 138 3.51 -3.20 -1.47
CA ASN A 138 3.33 -1.77 -1.68
C ASN A 138 2.16 -1.24 -0.86
N LYS A 139 2.23 0.04 -0.52
CA LYS A 139 1.03 0.80 -0.18
C LYS A 139 0.23 1.06 -1.43
N SER A 140 -1.09 1.19 -1.28
CA SER A 140 -1.96 1.63 -2.37
C SER A 140 -2.87 2.78 -1.94
N GLY A 141 -3.34 3.52 -2.94
CA GLY A 141 -4.52 4.37 -2.81
C GLY A 141 -5.77 3.54 -2.51
N CYS A 142 -6.93 4.22 -2.46
CA CYS A 142 -8.23 3.57 -2.28
C CYS A 142 -8.44 2.52 -3.38
N LEU A 143 -8.82 1.30 -2.97
CA LEU A 143 -9.19 0.21 -3.88
C LEU A 143 -10.70 0.16 -4.20
N ASP A 144 -11.45 1.18 -3.77
CA ASP A 144 -12.91 1.31 -3.86
C ASP A 144 -13.74 0.22 -3.17
N GLN A 145 -13.14 -0.51 -2.23
CA GLN A 145 -13.78 -1.56 -1.41
C GLN A 145 -14.01 -1.10 0.04
N CYS A 146 -14.40 0.17 0.23
CA CYS A 146 -14.55 0.75 1.56
C CYS A 146 -15.63 0.04 2.38
N GLY A 147 -15.38 -0.23 3.66
CA GLY A 147 -16.25 -1.09 4.46
C GLY A 147 -15.83 -2.55 4.46
N HIS A 148 -15.01 -3.02 3.53
CA HIS A 148 -14.43 -4.37 3.63
C HIS A 148 -13.02 -4.35 4.24
N GLY A 149 -12.61 -3.20 4.78
CA GLY A 149 -11.25 -2.96 5.24
C GLY A 149 -10.86 -3.81 6.45
N PRO A 150 -9.54 -3.98 6.68
CA PRO A 150 -8.44 -3.67 5.76
C PRO A 150 -8.44 -4.59 4.54
N THR A 151 -8.26 -4.03 3.35
CA THR A 151 -8.24 -4.79 2.09
C THR A 151 -6.85 -4.82 1.46
N LEU A 152 -6.54 -5.92 0.78
CA LEU A 152 -5.38 -6.03 -0.09
C LEU A 152 -5.68 -6.86 -1.33
N VAL A 153 -4.88 -6.66 -2.38
CA VAL A 153 -4.89 -7.48 -3.60
C VAL A 153 -3.49 -7.98 -3.92
N VAL A 154 -3.40 -9.23 -4.38
CA VAL A 154 -2.17 -9.86 -4.85
C VAL A 154 -2.26 -10.11 -6.35
N TYR A 155 -1.29 -9.60 -7.08
CA TYR A 155 -1.08 -9.85 -8.52
C TYR A 155 0.15 -10.75 -8.74
N PRO A 156 0.19 -11.55 -9.83
CA PRO A 156 -0.73 -11.53 -10.97
C PRO A 156 -2.05 -12.29 -10.78
N GLU A 157 -2.22 -13.05 -9.68
CA GLU A 157 -3.40 -13.91 -9.48
C GLU A 157 -4.72 -13.14 -9.34
N GLY A 158 -4.68 -11.85 -9.03
CA GLY A 158 -5.88 -11.04 -8.80
C GLY A 158 -6.66 -11.50 -7.56
N VAL A 159 -5.94 -12.02 -6.55
CA VAL A 159 -6.52 -12.54 -5.31
C VAL A 159 -6.74 -11.39 -4.34
N TRP A 160 -7.99 -11.21 -3.91
CA TRP A 160 -8.38 -10.18 -2.96
C TRP A 160 -8.62 -10.76 -1.58
N TYR A 161 -8.24 -10.00 -0.56
CA TYR A 161 -8.55 -10.27 0.84
C TYR A 161 -9.19 -9.04 1.50
N SER A 162 -10.04 -9.29 2.49
CA SER A 162 -10.77 -8.30 3.28
C SER A 162 -10.75 -8.65 4.76
N HIS A 163 -11.16 -7.70 5.61
CA HIS A 163 -11.25 -7.86 7.08
C HIS A 163 -9.96 -8.35 7.74
N LEU A 164 -8.82 -7.97 7.17
CA LEU A 164 -7.55 -8.47 7.64
C LEU A 164 -7.23 -7.97 9.04
N THR A 165 -6.71 -8.88 9.84
CA THR A 165 -6.09 -8.62 11.13
C THR A 165 -4.57 -8.82 11.05
N LEU A 166 -3.84 -8.48 12.10
CA LEU A 166 -2.38 -8.70 12.13
C LEU A 166 -2.05 -10.19 12.18
N GLU A 167 -2.94 -10.97 12.80
CA GLU A 167 -2.85 -12.42 12.97
C GLU A 167 -2.97 -13.18 11.64
N ASP A 168 -3.60 -12.57 10.64
CA ASP A 168 -3.77 -13.16 9.31
C ASP A 168 -2.51 -13.06 8.43
N VAL A 169 -1.60 -12.14 8.75
CA VAL A 169 -0.42 -11.84 7.92
C VAL A 169 0.51 -13.05 7.75
N PRO A 170 0.89 -13.80 8.82
CA PRO A 170 1.76 -14.96 8.68
C PRO A 170 1.18 -16.05 7.77
N GLU A 171 -0.12 -16.31 7.85
CA GLU A 171 -0.80 -17.33 7.04
C GLU A 171 -0.80 -16.95 5.55
N ILE A 172 -1.16 -15.69 5.22
CA ILE A 172 -1.11 -15.22 3.83
C ILE A 172 0.31 -15.27 3.27
N VAL A 173 1.32 -14.89 4.05
CA VAL A 173 2.71 -14.90 3.57
C VAL A 173 3.18 -16.33 3.29
N GLU A 174 2.96 -17.27 4.22
CA GLU A 174 3.46 -18.64 4.08
C GLU A 174 2.66 -19.46 3.06
N GLU A 175 1.33 -19.43 3.12
CA GLU A 175 0.49 -20.22 2.22
C GLU A 175 0.41 -19.61 0.83
N HIS A 176 0.11 -18.31 0.74
CA HIS A 176 -0.16 -17.68 -0.55
C HIS A 176 1.10 -17.10 -1.20
N LEU A 177 1.80 -16.20 -0.53
CA LEU A 177 2.91 -15.48 -1.18
C LEU A 177 4.11 -16.40 -1.45
N LYS A 178 4.38 -17.35 -0.55
CA LYS A 178 5.45 -18.34 -0.67
C LYS A 178 4.96 -19.67 -1.28
N GLY A 179 3.85 -20.21 -0.79
CA GLY A 179 3.29 -21.49 -1.23
C GLY A 179 2.43 -21.44 -2.50
N GLY A 180 1.97 -20.26 -2.92
CA GLY A 180 1.09 -20.10 -4.08
C GLY A 180 -0.36 -20.51 -3.85
N LEU A 181 -0.78 -20.76 -2.60
CA LEU A 181 -2.13 -21.19 -2.24
C LEU A 181 -2.88 -20.05 -1.54
N PRO A 182 -3.91 -19.47 -2.16
CA PRO A 182 -4.71 -18.44 -1.52
C PRO A 182 -5.40 -18.92 -0.24
N VAL A 183 -5.45 -18.05 0.77
CA VAL A 183 -6.07 -18.34 2.07
C VAL A 183 -7.59 -18.17 1.95
N GLU A 184 -8.29 -19.27 1.64
CA GLU A 184 -9.72 -19.25 1.30
C GLU A 184 -10.63 -18.69 2.41
N ARG A 185 -10.19 -18.75 3.67
CA ARG A 185 -10.93 -18.16 4.80
C ARG A 185 -10.98 -16.63 4.81
N LEU A 186 -10.08 -15.98 4.07
CA LEU A 186 -9.94 -14.52 4.02
C LEU A 186 -10.31 -13.94 2.65
N ARG A 187 -10.69 -14.79 1.68
CA ARG A 187 -10.95 -14.36 0.31
C ARG A 187 -12.09 -13.35 0.27
N TYR A 188 -11.90 -12.34 -0.56
CA TYR A 188 -12.92 -11.38 -0.93
C TYR A 188 -13.30 -11.58 -2.39
N HIS A 189 -14.60 -11.73 -2.66
CA HIS A 189 -15.14 -11.82 -4.01
C HIS A 189 -15.98 -10.60 -4.31
N ALA A 190 -15.32 -9.57 -4.87
CA ALA A 190 -15.98 -8.34 -5.29
C ALA A 190 -17.28 -8.64 -6.09
N PRO A 191 -18.46 -8.21 -5.61
CA PRO A 191 -19.74 -8.54 -6.25
C PRO A 191 -19.86 -8.03 -7.69
N LYS A 192 -19.19 -6.91 -7.98
CA LYS A 192 -19.11 -6.30 -9.31
C LYS A 192 -17.76 -5.61 -9.52
N ALA A 193 -17.45 -5.33 -10.79
CA ALA A 193 -16.30 -4.52 -11.15
C ALA A 193 -16.46 -3.07 -10.64
N GLY A 194 -15.35 -2.46 -10.24
CA GLY A 194 -15.32 -1.11 -9.67
C GLY A 194 -15.63 -1.09 -8.17
N GLY A 195 -16.32 -0.05 -7.72
CA GLY A 195 -16.54 0.18 -6.29
C GLY A 195 -17.66 -0.65 -5.67
N ASN A 196 -17.35 -1.27 -4.54
CA ASN A 196 -18.26 -2.03 -3.69
C ASN A 196 -18.18 -1.48 -2.27
N LYS A 197 -18.69 -0.27 -2.07
CA LYS A 197 -18.64 0.38 -0.76
C LYS A 197 -19.87 -0.05 0.05
N LEU A 198 -19.64 -0.48 1.28
CA LEU A 198 -20.71 -0.82 2.22
C LEU A 198 -21.37 0.44 2.77
N GLU A 199 -22.69 0.38 2.98
CA GLU A 199 -23.42 1.40 3.70
C GLU A 199 -22.99 1.44 5.17
N ARG A 200 -23.06 2.64 5.75
CA ARG A 200 -22.66 2.92 7.13
C ARG A 200 -23.76 3.66 7.87
N ASN A 201 -23.82 3.42 9.17
CA ASN A 201 -24.73 4.13 10.05
C ASN A 201 -24.20 5.53 10.41
N ALA A 202 -24.95 6.26 11.24
CA ALA A 202 -24.60 7.63 11.68
C ALA A 202 -23.26 7.74 12.41
N ASP A 203 -22.76 6.64 13.00
CA ASP A 203 -21.46 6.57 13.68
C ASP A 203 -20.32 6.13 12.73
N ASN A 204 -20.55 6.13 11.42
CA ASN A 204 -19.63 5.62 10.39
C ASN A 204 -19.23 4.15 10.58
N ARG A 205 -20.06 3.34 11.22
CA ARG A 205 -19.87 1.88 11.32
C ARG A 205 -20.64 1.14 10.24
N ARG A 206 -20.14 -0.03 9.85
CA ARG A 206 -20.80 -0.89 8.86
C ARG A 206 -22.12 -1.39 9.44
N ILE A 207 -23.18 -1.44 8.65
CA ILE A 207 -24.48 -1.89 9.16
C ILE A 207 -24.51 -3.42 9.25
N ALA A 208 -24.74 -3.95 10.45
CA ALA A 208 -24.90 -5.40 10.63
C ALA A 208 -26.09 -5.94 9.81
N GLY A 209 -25.95 -7.13 9.22
CA GLY A 209 -26.96 -7.75 8.36
C GLY A 209 -26.93 -7.30 6.89
N GLN A 210 -26.08 -6.32 6.53
CA GLN A 210 -25.83 -5.97 5.13
C GLN A 210 -25.02 -7.06 4.41
N VAL A 211 -25.21 -7.22 3.09
CA VAL A 211 -24.41 -8.14 2.29
C VAL A 211 -22.96 -7.66 2.17
N ASP A 212 -22.02 -8.49 2.60
CA ASP A 212 -20.60 -8.12 2.69
C ASP A 212 -19.77 -8.60 1.49
N GLY A 213 -20.28 -9.51 0.66
CA GLY A 213 -19.58 -9.98 -0.54
C GLY A 213 -18.23 -10.67 -0.30
N CYS A 214 -17.85 -10.92 0.96
CA CYS A 214 -16.57 -11.52 1.29
C CYS A 214 -16.56 -13.01 0.98
N ARG A 215 -17.49 -13.79 1.54
CA ARG A 215 -17.52 -15.25 1.37
C ARG A 215 -18.94 -15.78 1.28
N SER A 216 -19.14 -16.88 0.55
CA SER A 216 -20.47 -17.48 0.37
C SER A 216 -21.04 -18.08 1.66
N ASP A 217 -20.16 -18.49 2.58
CA ASP A 217 -20.50 -18.97 3.92
C ASP A 217 -20.74 -17.81 4.91
N TRP A 218 -20.37 -16.58 4.54
CA TRP A 218 -20.65 -15.37 5.32
C TRP A 218 -21.32 -14.28 4.47
N PRO A 219 -22.59 -14.51 4.05
CA PRO A 219 -23.24 -13.60 3.12
C PRO A 219 -23.50 -12.21 3.73
N LEU A 220 -23.58 -12.10 5.06
CA LEU A 220 -23.96 -10.88 5.76
C LEU A 220 -22.92 -10.48 6.82
N ILE A 221 -22.79 -9.17 7.05
CA ILE A 221 -22.00 -8.61 8.15
C ILE A 221 -22.57 -9.11 9.49
N PRO A 222 -21.76 -9.71 10.36
CA PRO A 222 -22.21 -10.20 11.66
C PRO A 222 -22.65 -9.08 12.59
N TYR A 223 -23.58 -9.39 13.50
CA TYR A 223 -23.95 -8.46 14.58
C TYR A 223 -22.88 -8.32 15.66
N ASP A 224 -21.99 -9.30 15.80
CA ASP A 224 -20.87 -9.34 16.75
C ASP A 224 -19.54 -8.87 16.15
N ASP A 225 -19.54 -8.42 14.89
CA ASP A 225 -18.39 -7.79 14.26
C ASP A 225 -18.04 -6.48 15.01
N PRO A 226 -16.79 -6.30 15.50
CA PRO A 226 -16.39 -5.14 16.28
C PRO A 226 -16.42 -3.81 15.50
N HIS A 227 -16.41 -3.87 14.18
CA HIS A 227 -16.52 -2.72 13.27
C HIS A 227 -17.97 -2.50 12.77
N ALA A 228 -18.91 -3.37 13.16
CA ALA A 228 -20.32 -3.22 12.84
C ALA A 228 -21.07 -2.33 13.86
N GLY A 229 -22.07 -1.63 13.36
CA GLY A 229 -23.05 -0.85 14.10
C GLY A 229 -24.44 -1.43 13.92
N LYS A 230 -25.32 -1.16 14.88
CA LYS A 230 -26.74 -1.49 14.74
C LYS A 230 -27.39 -0.61 13.66
N PRO A 231 -28.41 -1.12 12.95
CA PRO A 231 -29.26 -0.28 12.12
C PRO A 231 -29.82 0.87 12.96
N THR A 232 -29.87 2.07 12.38
CA THR A 232 -30.61 3.18 12.99
C THR A 232 -32.10 2.88 12.87
N GLU A 233 -32.85 2.91 13.97
CA GLU A 233 -34.29 2.64 13.97
C GLU A 233 -35.01 3.63 13.02
N GLY A 234 -35.60 3.13 11.92
CA GLY A 234 -36.47 3.93 11.05
C GLY A 234 -36.32 3.82 9.53
N GLU A 235 -35.67 2.79 8.98
CA GLU A 235 -35.67 2.49 7.52
C GLU A 235 -36.61 1.34 7.15
#